data_AF-A0A7S0SF50-F1
#
_entry.id   AF-A0A7S0SF50-F1
#
_cell.length_a   1.000
_cell.length_b   1.000
_cell.length_c   1.000
_cell.angle_alpha   90.00
_cell.angle_beta   90.00
_cell.angle_gamma   90.00
#
_symmetry.space_group_name_H-M   'P 1'
#
loop_
_entity.id
_entity.type
_entity.pdbx_description
1 polymer ?
#
loop_
_entity_poly.entity_id
_entity_poly.type
_entity_poly.pdbx_seq_one_letter_code
_entity_poly.pdbx_strand_id
1 'polypeptide(L)'
;PSGGGTPPPPASQEQAAVVASVLARVHVACEAVAGSGKTTAVLHCATAAPGLKFLCLTYNARLKLQTRQRARELGLSNLEVHSFHAMGARYYDRGCRNDDVLRSVVDGDQPAHSPIVFDCLVIDEAQDLTPLLHRFVLKVLRDRRTEAAWRGGRTLAEMKPPPSLLVLGDSRQSIYQFKDADPRFLTMADWGLYNLAAEAQGERE
;
A
#
# COMPACT_ATOMS: atom_id res chain seq x y z
N PRO A 1 -10.34 -25.51 -9.48
CA PRO A 1 -9.69 -24.97 -10.70
C PRO A 1 -8.22 -24.64 -10.40
N SER A 2 -7.34 -25.55 -10.80
CA SER A 2 -5.88 -25.45 -10.67
C SER A 2 -5.36 -24.21 -11.42
N GLY A 3 -4.73 -23.29 -10.70
CA GLY A 3 -4.08 -22.10 -11.26
C GLY A 3 -2.93 -22.51 -12.19
N GLY A 4 -3.19 -22.45 -13.49
CA GLY A 4 -2.23 -22.70 -14.56
C GLY A 4 -1.57 -21.42 -15.06
N GLY A 5 -1.31 -20.45 -14.19
CA GLY A 5 -0.57 -19.25 -14.54
C GLY A 5 0.91 -19.57 -14.74
N THR A 6 1.52 -18.98 -15.77
CA THR A 6 2.98 -19.03 -15.93
C THR A 6 3.62 -18.38 -14.69
N PRO A 7 4.52 -19.08 -13.98
CA PRO A 7 5.20 -18.48 -12.83
C PRO A 7 5.94 -17.21 -13.27
N PRO A 8 6.08 -16.21 -12.39
CA PRO A 8 6.91 -15.05 -12.71
C PRO A 8 8.34 -15.53 -13.01
N PRO A 9 9.10 -14.78 -13.83
CA PRO A 9 10.52 -15.05 -13.99
C PRO A 9 11.21 -15.09 -12.61
N PRO A 10 12.32 -15.81 -12.45
CA PRO A 10 13.08 -15.80 -11.21
C PRO A 10 13.38 -14.36 -10.77
N ALA A 11 13.27 -14.11 -9.47
CA ALA A 11 13.54 -12.79 -8.91
C ALA A 11 14.99 -12.37 -9.21
N SER A 12 15.20 -11.10 -9.58
CA SER A 12 16.55 -10.53 -9.64
C SER A 12 17.19 -10.47 -8.26
N GLN A 13 18.48 -10.17 -8.17
CA GLN A 13 19.17 -10.01 -6.89
C GLN A 13 18.53 -8.90 -6.03
N GLU A 14 18.15 -7.78 -6.65
CA GLU A 14 17.48 -6.66 -6.00
C GLU A 14 16.08 -7.04 -5.53
N GLN A 15 15.31 -7.74 -6.37
CA GLN A 15 13.99 -8.24 -5.98
C GLN A 15 14.09 -9.24 -4.83
N ALA A 16 15.09 -10.12 -4.83
CA ALA A 16 15.36 -11.05 -3.73
C ALA A 16 15.72 -10.30 -2.43
N ALA A 17 16.48 -9.20 -2.51
CA ALA A 17 16.77 -8.36 -1.34
C ALA A 17 15.51 -7.67 -0.78
N VAL A 18 14.61 -7.21 -1.65
CA VAL A 18 13.29 -6.68 -1.24
C VAL A 18 12.47 -7.77 -0.54
N VAL A 19 12.42 -8.98 -1.11
CA VAL A 19 11.71 -10.12 -0.51
C VAL A 19 12.27 -10.46 0.88
N ALA A 20 13.60 -10.53 1.02
CA ALA A 20 14.25 -10.79 2.30
C ALA A 20 13.90 -9.74 3.35
N SER A 21 13.86 -8.46 2.95
CA SER A 21 13.49 -7.33 3.82
C SER A 21 12.02 -7.42 4.27
N VAL A 22 11.11 -7.76 3.36
CA VAL A 22 9.69 -7.99 3.70
C VAL A 22 9.51 -9.14 4.67
N LEU A 23 10.22 -10.26 4.46
CA LEU A 23 10.20 -11.41 5.39
C LEU A 23 10.73 -11.03 6.77
N ALA A 24 11.74 -10.16 6.83
CA ALA A 24 12.28 -9.60 8.07
C ALA A 24 11.40 -8.51 8.72
N ARG A 25 10.24 -8.18 8.12
CA ARG A 25 9.28 -7.17 8.63
C ARG A 25 9.86 -5.75 8.73
N VAL A 26 10.85 -5.41 7.89
CA VAL A 26 11.41 -4.05 7.84
C VAL A 26 10.68 -3.18 6.81
N HIS A 27 10.67 -1.86 7.03
CA HIS A 27 10.20 -0.91 6.04
C HIS A 27 11.19 -0.83 4.87
N VAL A 28 10.68 -0.81 3.65
CA VAL A 28 11.48 -0.75 2.41
C VAL A 28 10.98 0.40 1.57
N ALA A 29 11.90 1.27 1.15
CA ALA A 29 11.71 2.21 0.06
C ALA A 29 12.62 1.79 -1.09
N CYS A 30 12.06 1.68 -2.29
CA CYS A 30 12.79 1.18 -3.45
C CYS A 30 12.49 2.07 -4.66
N GLU A 31 13.53 2.78 -5.10
CA GLU A 31 13.56 3.53 -6.33
C GLU A 31 13.98 2.60 -7.48
N ALA A 32 13.06 2.32 -8.39
CA ALA A 32 13.23 1.35 -9.45
C ALA A 32 12.60 1.84 -10.75
N VAL A 33 13.42 1.89 -11.80
CA VAL A 33 13.06 2.42 -13.12
C VAL A 33 11.85 1.71 -13.75
N ALA A 34 11.16 2.30 -14.74
CA ALA A 34 10.14 1.55 -15.49
C ALA A 34 10.70 0.26 -16.09
N GLY A 35 9.85 -0.76 -16.12
CA GLY A 35 10.23 -2.07 -16.66
C GLY A 35 11.11 -2.91 -15.73
N SER A 36 11.59 -2.38 -14.59
CA SER A 36 12.36 -3.13 -13.58
C SER A 36 11.57 -4.21 -12.83
N GLY A 37 10.26 -4.30 -13.06
CA GLY A 37 9.41 -5.29 -12.42
C GLY A 37 9.04 -4.96 -10.97
N LYS A 38 8.80 -3.69 -10.62
CA LYS A 38 8.25 -3.26 -9.31
C LYS A 38 7.05 -4.10 -8.87
N THR A 39 6.02 -4.16 -9.71
CA THR A 39 4.83 -4.98 -9.45
C THR A 39 5.16 -6.47 -9.36
N THR A 40 6.13 -6.95 -10.14
CA THR A 40 6.64 -8.34 -10.05
C THR A 40 7.30 -8.61 -8.70
N ALA A 41 8.03 -7.64 -8.12
CA ALA A 41 8.60 -7.74 -6.78
C ALA A 41 7.50 -7.90 -5.71
N VAL A 42 6.38 -7.19 -5.84
CA VAL A 42 5.22 -7.36 -4.95
C VAL A 42 4.66 -8.78 -5.01
N LEU A 43 4.54 -9.36 -6.21
CA LEU A 43 4.09 -10.74 -6.39
C LEU A 43 5.08 -11.74 -5.79
N HIS A 44 6.39 -11.53 -5.94
CA HIS A 44 7.40 -12.36 -5.28
C HIS A 44 7.31 -12.27 -3.76
N CYS A 45 7.11 -11.08 -3.19
CA CYS A 45 6.94 -10.90 -1.76
C CYS A 45 5.73 -11.67 -1.23
N ALA A 46 4.57 -11.52 -1.89
CA ALA A 46 3.36 -12.23 -1.51
C ALA A 46 3.49 -13.77 -1.65
N THR A 47 4.21 -14.23 -2.67
CA THR A 47 4.48 -15.65 -2.90
C THR A 47 5.41 -16.23 -1.83
N ALA A 48 6.48 -15.52 -1.48
CA ALA A 48 7.47 -15.95 -0.50
C ALA A 48 6.97 -15.87 0.95
N ALA A 49 5.98 -15.01 1.22
CA ALA A 49 5.43 -14.78 2.55
C ALA A 49 3.92 -15.11 2.63
N PRO A 50 3.50 -16.37 2.44
CA PRO A 50 2.08 -16.74 2.41
C PRO A 50 1.36 -16.49 3.75
N GLY A 51 2.10 -16.40 4.85
CA GLY A 51 1.57 -16.05 6.17
C GLY A 51 1.34 -14.56 6.41
N LEU A 52 1.85 -13.68 5.55
CA LEU A 52 1.65 -12.23 5.64
C LEU A 52 0.54 -11.79 4.71
N LYS A 53 -0.35 -10.93 5.19
CA LYS A 53 -1.37 -10.25 4.38
C LYS A 53 -0.81 -8.96 3.79
N PHE A 54 -0.93 -8.80 2.48
CA PHE A 54 -0.49 -7.62 1.75
C PHE A 54 -1.70 -6.81 1.30
N LEU A 55 -1.64 -5.50 1.55
CA LEU A 55 -2.53 -4.52 0.94
C LEU A 55 -1.69 -3.67 -0.01
N CYS A 56 -1.99 -3.69 -1.31
CA CYS A 56 -1.29 -2.93 -2.33
C CYS A 56 -2.16 -1.81 -2.87
N LEU A 57 -1.67 -0.57 -2.72
CA LEU A 57 -2.27 0.63 -3.27
C LEU A 57 -1.50 1.08 -4.50
N THR A 58 -2.23 1.40 -5.56
CA THR A 58 -1.68 1.94 -6.81
C THR A 58 -2.50 3.15 -7.23
N TYR A 59 -1.87 4.09 -7.93
CA TYR A 59 -2.60 5.20 -8.54
C TYR A 59 -3.53 4.74 -9.68
N ASN A 60 -3.07 3.79 -10.53
CA ASN A 60 -3.73 3.49 -11.80
C ASN A 60 -4.70 2.29 -11.71
N ALA A 61 -5.97 2.49 -12.10
CA ALA A 61 -6.97 1.44 -12.14
C ALA A 61 -6.61 0.26 -13.08
N ARG A 62 -5.91 0.52 -14.19
CA ARG A 62 -5.40 -0.50 -15.10
C ARG A 62 -4.33 -1.35 -14.42
N LEU A 63 -3.37 -0.71 -13.74
CA LEU A 63 -2.31 -1.42 -13.01
C LEU A 63 -2.92 -2.32 -11.92
N LYS A 64 -3.87 -1.79 -11.13
CA LYS A 64 -4.67 -2.57 -10.17
C LYS A 64 -5.25 -3.84 -10.79
N LEU A 65 -5.92 -3.72 -11.95
CA LEU A 65 -6.56 -4.86 -12.61
C LEU A 65 -5.53 -5.89 -13.08
N GLN A 66 -4.42 -5.44 -13.65
CA GLN A 66 -3.31 -6.31 -14.08
C GLN A 66 -2.70 -7.07 -12.90
N THR A 67 -2.40 -6.37 -11.80
CA THR A 67 -1.83 -7.00 -10.59
C THR A 67 -2.80 -8.01 -9.98
N ARG A 68 -4.10 -7.70 -9.92
CA ARG A 68 -5.13 -8.66 -9.46
C ARG A 68 -5.20 -9.90 -10.35
N GLN A 69 -5.12 -9.73 -11.66
CA GLN A 69 -5.12 -10.85 -12.60
C GLN A 69 -3.90 -11.76 -12.33
N ARG A 70 -2.70 -11.18 -12.24
CA ARG A 70 -1.47 -11.92 -11.93
C ARG A 70 -1.54 -12.62 -10.58
N ALA A 71 -2.04 -11.95 -9.55
CA ALA A 71 -2.23 -12.55 -8.22
C ALA A 71 -3.15 -13.78 -8.28
N ARG A 72 -4.26 -13.71 -9.04
CA ARG A 72 -5.18 -14.84 -9.25
C ARG A 72 -4.54 -15.98 -10.02
N GLU A 73 -3.81 -15.69 -11.09
CA GLU A 73 -3.08 -16.68 -11.88
C GLU A 73 -2.06 -17.47 -11.04
N LEU A 74 -1.46 -16.80 -10.06
CA LEU A 74 -0.53 -17.39 -9.09
C LEU A 74 -1.20 -17.99 -7.84
N GLY A 75 -2.53 -17.91 -7.72
CA GLY A 75 -3.27 -18.42 -6.57
C GLY A 75 -3.01 -17.66 -5.25
N LEU A 76 -2.56 -16.41 -5.33
CA LEU A 76 -2.25 -15.58 -4.16
C LEU A 76 -3.53 -15.09 -3.50
N SER A 77 -3.86 -15.67 -2.34
CA SER A 77 -5.00 -15.27 -1.51
C SER A 77 -4.64 -14.23 -0.44
N ASN A 78 -3.34 -13.97 -0.25
CA ASN A 78 -2.79 -13.06 0.73
C ASN A 78 -2.46 -11.67 0.18
N LEU A 79 -2.82 -11.35 -1.07
CA LEU A 79 -2.57 -10.06 -1.71
C LEU A 79 -3.88 -9.38 -2.13
N GLU A 80 -4.27 -8.35 -1.41
CA GLU A 80 -5.36 -7.45 -1.77
C GLU A 80 -4.80 -6.22 -2.50
N VAL A 81 -5.36 -5.87 -3.66
CA VAL A 81 -4.87 -4.75 -4.48
C VAL A 81 -5.99 -3.77 -4.76
N HIS A 82 -5.77 -2.48 -4.55
CA HIS A 82 -6.72 -1.41 -4.84
C HIS A 82 -6.06 -0.22 -5.51
N SER A 83 -6.86 0.54 -6.25
CA SER A 83 -6.52 1.94 -6.51
C SER A 83 -6.97 2.77 -5.30
N PHE A 84 -6.42 3.97 -5.11
CA PHE A 84 -6.79 4.81 -3.96
C PHE A 84 -8.31 5.02 -3.82
N HIS A 85 -9.01 5.38 -4.91
CA HIS A 85 -10.47 5.53 -4.86
C HIS A 85 -11.19 4.20 -4.59
N ALA A 86 -10.67 3.08 -5.10
CA ALA A 86 -11.27 1.76 -4.83
C ALA A 86 -11.10 1.34 -3.37
N MET A 87 -9.99 1.72 -2.73
CA MET A 87 -9.77 1.56 -1.30
C MET A 87 -10.76 2.41 -0.50
N GLY A 88 -10.90 3.69 -0.86
CA GLY A 88 -11.91 4.60 -0.29
C GLY A 88 -13.33 4.02 -0.40
N ALA A 89 -13.69 3.53 -1.59
CA ALA A 89 -14.98 2.91 -1.87
C ALA A 89 -15.24 1.62 -1.12
N ARG A 90 -14.19 0.83 -0.88
CA ARG A 90 -14.30 -0.47 -0.22
C ARG A 90 -14.44 -0.34 1.29
N TYR A 91 -13.81 0.66 1.91
CA TYR A 91 -13.66 0.71 3.35
C TYR A 91 -14.28 1.94 4.02
N TYR A 92 -14.62 3.01 3.30
CA TYR A 92 -15.07 4.28 3.89
C TYR A 92 -16.39 4.78 3.29
N ASP A 93 -16.40 5.13 2.01
CA ASP A 93 -17.59 5.66 1.33
C ASP A 93 -17.72 5.02 -0.04
N ARG A 94 -18.78 4.22 -0.25
CA ARG A 94 -19.05 3.51 -1.51
C ARG A 94 -19.13 4.43 -2.75
N GLY A 95 -19.38 5.73 -2.56
CA GLY A 95 -19.38 6.77 -3.58
C GLY A 95 -17.98 7.28 -3.97
N CYS A 96 -16.92 6.87 -3.26
CA CYS A 96 -15.56 7.33 -3.48
C CYS A 96 -15.01 6.90 -4.86
N ARG A 97 -15.21 7.76 -5.86
CA ARG A 97 -14.81 7.54 -7.26
C ARG A 97 -13.90 8.64 -7.80
N ASN A 98 -13.68 9.69 -7.01
CA ASN A 98 -12.91 10.87 -7.36
C ASN A 98 -12.27 11.47 -6.09
N ASP A 99 -11.48 12.52 -6.29
CA ASP A 99 -10.74 13.18 -5.22
C ASP A 99 -11.63 13.99 -4.28
N ASP A 100 -12.80 14.47 -4.72
CA ASP A 100 -13.72 15.23 -3.87
C ASP A 100 -14.26 14.37 -2.73
N VAL A 101 -14.72 13.16 -3.03
CA VAL A 101 -15.20 12.22 -2.01
C VAL A 101 -14.03 11.67 -1.19
N LEU A 102 -12.89 11.40 -1.81
CA LEU A 102 -11.71 10.96 -1.05
C LEU A 102 -11.25 12.03 -0.06
N ARG A 103 -11.32 13.30 -0.44
CA ARG A 103 -11.05 14.45 0.41
C ARG A 103 -12.04 14.53 1.56
N SER A 104 -13.34 14.33 1.32
CA SER A 104 -14.32 14.31 2.42
C SER A 104 -14.08 13.16 3.41
N VAL A 105 -13.59 12.01 2.93
CA VAL A 105 -13.18 10.88 3.78
C VAL A 105 -11.98 11.25 4.66
N VAL A 106 -10.98 11.90 4.08
CA VAL A 106 -9.74 12.28 4.78
C VAL A 106 -9.96 13.46 5.73
N ASP A 107 -10.52 14.57 5.23
CA ASP A 107 -10.70 15.80 6.00
C ASP A 107 -11.80 15.68 7.06
N GLY A 108 -12.85 14.89 6.77
CA GLY A 108 -13.91 14.58 7.73
C GLY A 108 -13.57 13.44 8.69
N ASP A 109 -12.35 12.92 8.63
CA ASP A 109 -11.86 11.76 9.36
C ASP A 109 -12.85 10.58 9.46
N GLN A 110 -13.49 10.24 8.34
CA GLN A 110 -14.59 9.27 8.35
C GLN A 110 -14.08 7.89 8.81
N PRO A 111 -14.76 7.21 9.75
CA PRO A 111 -14.31 5.91 10.22
C PRO A 111 -14.47 4.85 9.12
N ALA A 112 -13.54 3.90 9.06
CA ALA A 112 -13.71 2.74 8.19
C ALA A 112 -14.95 1.94 8.61
N HIS A 113 -15.84 1.63 7.66
CA HIS A 113 -17.07 0.88 7.92
C HIS A 113 -16.85 -0.65 7.98
N SER A 114 -15.64 -1.11 7.64
CA SER A 114 -15.23 -2.50 7.74
C SER A 114 -13.74 -2.62 8.12
N PRO A 115 -13.31 -3.73 8.74
CA PRO A 115 -11.92 -3.92 9.16
C PRO A 115 -10.95 -3.84 7.99
N ILE A 116 -9.91 -3.02 8.13
CA ILE A 116 -8.78 -2.99 7.20
C ILE A 116 -7.65 -3.84 7.81
N VAL A 117 -7.37 -5.01 7.23
CA VAL A 117 -6.45 -6.00 7.80
C VAL A 117 -5.32 -6.33 6.83
N PHE A 118 -4.09 -5.99 7.21
CA PHE A 118 -2.88 -6.33 6.46
C PHE A 118 -1.67 -6.39 7.40
N ASP A 119 -0.59 -7.05 7.00
CA ASP A 119 0.69 -7.04 7.69
C ASP A 119 1.70 -6.15 6.96
N CYS A 120 1.61 -6.06 5.64
CA CYS A 120 2.45 -5.20 4.80
C CYS A 120 1.57 -4.29 3.94
N LEU A 121 1.77 -2.97 4.04
CA LEU A 121 1.20 -2.02 3.10
C LEU A 121 2.21 -1.77 1.98
N VAL A 122 1.77 -1.97 0.75
CA VAL A 122 2.52 -1.69 -0.46
C VAL A 122 1.96 -0.43 -1.10
N ILE A 123 2.84 0.50 -1.46
CA ILE A 123 2.52 1.70 -2.23
C ILE A 123 3.29 1.60 -3.54
N ASP A 124 2.60 1.28 -4.62
CA ASP A 124 3.16 1.21 -5.98
C ASP A 124 2.94 2.55 -6.69
N GLU A 125 3.92 2.96 -7.49
CA GLU A 125 4.00 4.29 -8.12
C GLU A 125 3.95 5.44 -7.10
N ALA A 126 4.72 5.34 -6.02
CA ALA A 126 4.72 6.32 -4.94
C ALA A 126 5.15 7.74 -5.36
N GLN A 127 5.87 7.89 -6.48
CA GLN A 127 6.20 9.19 -7.06
C GLN A 127 4.99 9.98 -7.56
N ASP A 128 3.84 9.31 -7.75
CA ASP A 128 2.59 9.88 -8.25
C ASP A 128 1.61 10.19 -7.11
N LEU A 129 2.03 10.05 -5.85
CA LEU A 129 1.23 10.46 -4.70
C LEU A 129 1.08 11.98 -4.68
N THR A 130 -0.16 12.43 -4.50
CA THR A 130 -0.47 13.81 -4.10
C THR A 130 -0.55 13.90 -2.58
N PRO A 131 -0.51 15.10 -1.97
CA PRO A 131 -0.71 15.27 -0.53
C PRO A 131 -2.01 14.65 -0.01
N LEU A 132 -3.09 14.68 -0.80
CA LEU A 132 -4.35 14.02 -0.45
C LEU A 132 -4.18 12.50 -0.37
N LEU A 133 -3.53 11.89 -1.36
CA LEU A 133 -3.32 10.44 -1.40
C LEU A 133 -2.37 9.99 -0.28
N HIS A 134 -1.34 10.77 0.01
CA HIS A 134 -0.45 10.52 1.14
C HIS A 134 -1.17 10.59 2.49
N ARG A 135 -1.99 11.64 2.75
CA ARG A 135 -2.84 11.71 3.95
C ARG A 135 -3.81 10.53 4.04
N PHE A 136 -4.35 10.09 2.91
CA PHE A 136 -5.19 8.89 2.87
C PHE A 136 -4.41 7.60 3.21
N VAL A 137 -3.15 7.48 2.79
CA VAL A 137 -2.26 6.38 3.21
C VAL A 137 -2.06 6.39 4.74
N LEU A 138 -1.80 7.54 5.34
CA LEU A 138 -1.64 7.68 6.79
C LEU A 138 -2.93 7.29 7.52
N LYS A 139 -4.08 7.76 7.03
CA LYS A 139 -5.39 7.34 7.52
C LYS A 139 -5.59 5.83 7.45
N VAL A 140 -5.25 5.18 6.34
CA VAL A 140 -5.34 3.72 6.19
C VAL A 140 -4.42 2.98 7.17
N LEU A 141 -3.21 3.47 7.40
CA LEU A 141 -2.27 2.91 8.37
C LEU A 141 -2.80 3.02 9.81
N ARG A 142 -3.41 4.16 10.15
CA ARG A 142 -3.99 4.44 11.47
C ARG A 142 -5.28 3.66 11.72
N ASP A 143 -6.14 3.55 10.71
CA ASP A 143 -7.44 2.88 10.81
C ASP A 143 -7.33 1.36 10.63
N ARG A 144 -6.15 0.85 10.26
CA ARG A 144 -5.82 -0.58 10.23
C ARG A 144 -6.18 -1.23 11.56
N ARG A 145 -6.87 -2.37 11.49
CA ARG A 145 -7.18 -3.21 12.65
C ARG A 145 -6.83 -4.66 12.34
N THR A 146 -6.61 -5.47 13.37
CA THR A 146 -6.67 -6.93 13.18
C THR A 146 -8.14 -7.36 13.19
N GLU A 147 -8.48 -8.43 12.47
CA GLU A 147 -9.80 -9.09 12.57
C GLU A 147 -10.19 -9.33 14.04
N ALA A 148 -9.22 -9.72 14.88
CA ALA A 148 -9.41 -9.95 16.31
C ALA A 148 -9.71 -8.66 17.10
N ALA A 149 -9.04 -7.55 16.80
CA ALA A 149 -9.27 -6.28 17.47
C ALA A 149 -10.64 -5.68 17.14
N TRP A 150 -11.12 -5.87 15.91
CA TRP A 150 -12.47 -5.44 15.53
C TRP A 150 -13.57 -6.13 16.33
N ARG A 151 -13.38 -7.40 16.71
CA ARG A 151 -14.36 -8.20 17.46
C ARG A 151 -14.27 -8.06 18.98
N GLY A 152 -13.34 -7.27 19.53
CA GLY A 152 -13.07 -7.28 20.98
C GLY A 152 -12.06 -6.26 21.53
N GLY A 153 -11.93 -5.07 20.93
CA GLY A 153 -11.50 -3.86 21.65
C GLY A 153 -10.00 -3.64 21.86
N ARG A 154 -9.09 -4.26 21.08
CA ARG A 154 -7.65 -3.94 21.19
C ARG A 154 -7.25 -2.70 20.40
N THR A 155 -6.40 -1.87 21.00
CA THR A 155 -5.89 -0.62 20.39
C THR A 155 -4.73 -0.90 19.43
N LEU A 156 -4.45 0.02 18.51
CA LEU A 156 -3.34 -0.09 17.53
C LEU A 156 -1.98 -0.31 18.24
N ALA A 157 -1.79 0.27 19.43
CA ALA A 157 -0.57 0.15 20.25
C ALA A 157 -0.35 -1.27 20.82
N GLU A 158 -1.41 -2.07 20.95
CA GLU A 158 -1.35 -3.45 21.43
C GLU A 158 -1.13 -4.46 20.29
N MET A 159 -1.24 -4.01 19.03
CA MET A 159 -1.07 -4.87 17.85
C MET A 159 0.40 -4.98 17.46
N LYS A 160 1.12 -5.88 18.12
CA LYS A 160 2.48 -6.27 17.71
C LYS A 160 2.44 -7.48 16.76
N PRO A 161 3.29 -7.49 15.70
CA PRO A 161 4.13 -6.38 15.25
C PRO A 161 3.34 -5.31 14.46
N PRO A 162 3.84 -4.05 14.40
CA PRO A 162 3.27 -3.02 13.52
C PRO A 162 3.32 -3.44 12.04
N PRO A 163 2.53 -2.82 11.16
CA PRO A 163 2.62 -3.11 9.73
C PRO A 163 3.98 -2.69 9.18
N SER A 164 4.53 -3.48 8.25
CA SER A 164 5.70 -3.08 7.44
C SER A 164 5.22 -2.27 6.23
N LEU A 165 6.13 -1.48 5.66
CA LEU A 165 5.86 -0.67 4.46
C LEU A 165 6.76 -1.16 3.32
N LEU A 166 6.20 -1.22 2.12
CA LEU A 166 6.94 -1.42 0.88
C LEU A 166 6.55 -0.30 -0.09
N VAL A 167 7.39 0.72 -0.20
CA VAL A 167 7.19 1.88 -1.06
C VAL A 167 8.03 1.68 -2.32
N LEU A 168 7.36 1.66 -3.47
CA LEU A 168 7.96 1.39 -4.78
C LEU A 168 7.63 2.52 -5.73
N GLY A 169 8.60 2.93 -6.55
CA GLY A 169 8.36 3.95 -7.55
C GLY A 169 9.58 4.31 -8.38
N ASP A 170 9.42 5.28 -9.27
CA ASP A 170 10.49 5.87 -10.08
C ASP A 170 10.36 7.39 -10.07
N SER A 171 11.24 8.09 -9.36
CA SER A 171 11.16 9.57 -9.25
C SER A 171 11.27 10.28 -10.60
N ARG A 172 11.91 9.63 -11.60
CA ARG A 172 12.08 10.19 -12.96
C ARG A 172 10.82 10.06 -13.83
N GLN A 173 9.79 9.35 -13.35
CA GLN A 173 8.51 9.15 -14.04
C GLN A 173 7.34 9.75 -13.29
N SER A 174 7.58 10.80 -12.49
CA SER A 174 6.50 11.60 -11.92
C SER A 174 5.79 12.36 -13.05
N ILE A 175 4.82 11.72 -13.69
CA ILE A 175 4.07 12.26 -14.83
C ILE A 175 2.82 13.02 -14.37
N TYR A 176 2.42 12.89 -13.10
CA TYR A 176 1.25 13.56 -12.52
C TYR A 176 1.60 14.83 -11.72
N GLN A 177 2.78 15.43 -11.90
CA GLN A 177 3.15 16.69 -11.22
C GLN A 177 2.15 17.82 -11.48
N PHE A 178 1.50 17.83 -12.65
CA PHE A 178 0.43 18.78 -12.98
C PHE A 178 -0.85 18.61 -12.14
N LYS A 179 -0.95 17.54 -11.34
CA LYS A 179 -2.01 17.26 -10.36
C LYS A 179 -1.49 17.28 -8.92
N ASP A 180 -0.44 18.05 -8.66
CA ASP A 180 0.21 18.15 -7.35
C ASP A 180 0.84 16.83 -6.85
N ALA A 181 1.26 15.94 -7.76
CA ALA A 181 2.06 14.78 -7.36
C ALA A 181 3.44 15.23 -6.88
N ASP A 182 3.91 14.63 -5.79
CA ASP A 182 5.17 14.98 -5.14
C ASP A 182 6.09 13.75 -5.01
N PRO A 183 7.19 13.69 -5.80
CA PRO A 183 8.10 12.55 -5.76
C PRO A 183 8.82 12.39 -4.41
N ARG A 184 8.77 13.39 -3.52
CA ARG A 184 9.31 13.27 -2.16
C ARG A 184 8.63 12.18 -1.35
N PHE A 185 7.38 11.84 -1.64
CA PHE A 185 6.73 10.70 -0.99
C PHE A 185 7.43 9.36 -1.30
N LEU A 186 8.15 9.26 -2.43
CA LEU A 186 9.06 8.16 -2.70
C LEU A 186 10.47 8.42 -2.14
N THR A 187 11.10 9.54 -2.53
CA THR A 187 12.54 9.77 -2.28
C THR A 187 12.88 10.09 -0.83
N MET A 188 11.87 10.41 0.00
CA MET A 188 12.01 10.66 1.43
C MET A 188 11.16 9.67 2.26
N ALA A 189 10.78 8.53 1.69
CA ALA A 189 9.97 7.53 2.39
C ALA A 189 10.64 7.00 3.68
N ASP A 190 11.97 6.98 3.70
CA ASP A 190 12.83 6.61 4.83
C ASP A 190 13.04 7.75 5.85
N TRP A 191 12.61 8.98 5.56
CA TRP A 191 12.71 10.15 6.46
C TRP A 191 11.50 10.29 7.41
N GLY A 192 10.69 9.24 7.55
CA GLY A 192 9.55 9.22 8.47
C GLY A 192 8.26 9.84 7.92
N LEU A 193 8.15 10.09 6.62
CA LEU A 193 6.91 10.60 5.98
C LEU A 193 5.69 9.69 6.19
N TYR A 194 5.90 8.41 6.50
CA TYR A 194 4.84 7.44 6.77
C TYR A 194 4.70 7.09 8.25
N ASN A 195 5.34 7.85 9.14
CA ASN A 195 5.32 7.60 10.58
C ASN A 195 4.08 8.24 11.22
N LEU A 196 3.17 7.41 11.73
CA LEU A 196 1.96 7.86 12.43
C LEU A 196 2.25 8.65 13.72
N ALA A 197 3.45 8.52 14.30
CA ALA A 197 3.84 9.27 15.49
C ALA A 197 4.06 10.77 15.23
N ALA A 198 4.35 11.16 13.98
CA ALA A 198 4.61 12.54 13.61
C ALA A 198 3.33 13.39 13.51
N GLU A 199 2.18 12.80 13.15
CA GLU A 199 0.90 13.51 13.08
C GLU A 199 0.40 13.97 14.47
N ALA A 200 0.66 13.20 15.53
CA ALA A 200 0.25 13.52 16.89
C ALA A 200 0.93 14.77 17.49
N GLN A 201 1.96 15.30 16.82
CA GLN A 201 2.69 16.50 17.23
C GLN A 201 2.34 17.75 16.42
N GLY A 202 1.61 17.60 15.30
CA GLY A 202 1.24 18.71 14.40
C GLY A 202 -0.09 19.41 14.69
N GLU A 203 -0.89 18.92 15.64
CA GLU A 203 -2.18 19.52 16.05
C GLU A 203 -2.06 20.43 17.30
N ARG A 204 -0.84 20.83 17.67
CA ARG A 204 -0.57 21.74 18.81
C ARG A 204 0.32 22.91 18.40
N GLU A 205 -0.05 23.65 17.36
CA GLU A 205 0.37 25.05 17.16
C GLU A 205 -0.80 25.89 16.68
#